data_AF-A0A7V3AFF3-F1
#
_entry.id   AF-A0A7V3AFF3-F1
#
_cell.length_a   1.000
_cell.length_b   1.000
_cell.length_c   1.000
_cell.angle_alpha   90.00
_cell.angle_beta   90.00
_cell.angle_gamma   90.00
#
_symmetry.space_group_name_H-M   'P 1'
#
loop_
_entity.id
_entity.type
_entity.pdbx_description
1 polymer ?
#
loop_
_entity_poly.entity_id
_entity_poly.type
_entity_poly.pdbx_seq_one_letter_code
_entity_poly.pdbx_strand_id
1 'polypeptide(L)'
;MRILVLLSSILAACLSAAERPLESAPAGTPKSAEPTEVICTVNGERILRQQVEERMPPAIVAKLIDVRRRLIAVGRSEAEAQDAVDLLHGPVFRQALRLAVRECLMLQEARQQGLQVGEPAFSEAFEREWEALKAR
;
A
#
# COMPACT_ATOMS: atom_id res chain seq x y z
N MET A 1 -41.17 -12.51 18.44
CA MET A 1 -40.26 -13.34 17.61
C MET A 1 -39.97 -12.68 16.25
N ARG A 2 -39.32 -11.50 16.22
CA ARG A 2 -38.97 -10.77 14.98
C ARG A 2 -37.48 -10.39 14.89
N ILE A 3 -36.70 -10.74 15.91
CA ILE A 3 -35.25 -10.42 16.01
C ILE A 3 -34.39 -11.60 15.50
N LEU A 4 -34.94 -12.81 15.46
CA LEU A 4 -34.21 -14.03 15.04
C LEU A 4 -34.12 -14.22 13.51
N VAL A 5 -34.86 -13.43 12.72
CA VAL A 5 -34.86 -13.53 11.24
C VAL A 5 -33.83 -12.60 10.59
N LEU A 6 -33.37 -11.55 11.29
CA LEU A 6 -32.40 -10.59 10.74
C LEU A 6 -30.94 -11.05 10.85
N LEU A 7 -30.66 -12.05 11.70
CA LEU A 7 -29.31 -12.61 11.86
C LEU A 7 -28.92 -13.63 10.78
N SER A 8 -29.89 -14.21 10.05
CA SER A 8 -29.60 -15.11 8.92
C SER A 8 -29.34 -14.37 7.60
N SER A 9 -29.81 -13.13 7.45
CA SER A 9 -29.64 -12.34 6.21
C SER A 9 -28.24 -11.76 6.05
N ILE A 10 -27.49 -11.57 7.14
CA ILE A 10 -26.11 -11.05 7.08
C ILE A 10 -25.11 -12.18 6.76
N LEU A 11 -25.40 -13.41 7.19
CA LEU A 11 -24.53 -14.56 6.93
C LEU A 11 -24.59 -15.05 5.47
N ALA A 12 -25.67 -14.76 4.74
CA ALA A 12 -25.83 -15.12 3.32
C ALA A 12 -25.11 -14.16 2.35
N ALA A 13 -24.83 -12.92 2.76
CA ALA A 13 -24.14 -11.94 1.91
C ALA A 13 -22.62 -12.16 1.81
N CYS A 14 -22.03 -12.92 2.75
CA CYS A 14 -20.60 -13.23 2.73
C CYS A 14 -20.25 -14.46 1.87
N LEU A 15 -21.23 -15.27 1.45
CA LEU A 15 -20.98 -16.50 0.69
C LEU A 15 -21.12 -16.35 -0.84
N SER A 16 -21.65 -15.22 -1.33
CA SER A 16 -21.98 -15.04 -2.77
C SER A 16 -20.99 -14.16 -3.55
N ALA A 17 -19.84 -13.79 -2.98
CA ALA A 17 -18.76 -13.11 -3.71
C ALA A 17 -17.67 -14.08 -4.23
N ALA A 18 -17.89 -15.40 -4.08
CA ALA A 18 -16.89 -16.44 -4.33
C ALA A 18 -16.94 -17.07 -5.73
N GLU A 19 -17.79 -16.60 -6.65
CA GLU A 19 -17.87 -17.18 -8.00
C GLU A 19 -17.70 -16.10 -9.08
N ARG A 20 -16.45 -15.84 -9.46
CA ARG A 20 -16.14 -15.42 -10.83
C ARG A 20 -15.23 -16.48 -11.45
N PRO A 21 -15.52 -16.95 -12.67
CA PRO A 21 -14.72 -17.99 -13.31
C PRO A 21 -13.34 -17.45 -13.66
N LEU A 22 -12.32 -18.22 -13.26
CA LEU A 22 -10.92 -18.04 -13.63
C LEU A 22 -10.75 -18.20 -15.14
N GLU A 23 -10.67 -17.08 -15.86
CA GLU A 23 -10.02 -17.06 -17.17
C GLU A 23 -8.49 -17.06 -16.97
N SER A 24 -7.85 -18.02 -17.62
CA SER A 24 -6.43 -18.35 -17.55
C SER A 24 -5.53 -17.24 -18.07
N ALA A 25 -4.70 -16.66 -17.19
CA ALA A 25 -3.52 -15.88 -17.55
C ALA A 25 -2.24 -16.73 -17.28
N PRO A 26 -1.17 -16.59 -18.08
CA PRO A 26 -0.06 -17.53 -18.11
C PRO A 26 0.81 -17.46 -16.85
N ALA A 27 1.45 -18.59 -16.55
CA ALA A 27 2.30 -18.84 -15.40
C ALA A 27 3.43 -17.81 -15.23
N GLY A 28 3.22 -16.88 -14.30
CA GLY A 28 4.25 -16.27 -13.49
C GLY A 28 4.07 -16.78 -12.07
N THR A 29 5.10 -17.36 -11.48
CA THR A 29 5.08 -17.82 -10.09
C THR A 29 4.60 -16.68 -9.18
N PRO A 30 3.50 -16.86 -8.41
CA PRO A 30 3.11 -15.83 -7.46
C PRO A 30 4.17 -15.82 -6.37
N LYS A 31 4.92 -14.71 -6.28
CA LYS A 31 5.56 -14.30 -5.02
C LYS A 31 4.46 -14.39 -3.98
N SER A 32 4.61 -15.30 -3.01
CA SER A 32 3.67 -15.53 -1.91
C SER A 32 3.07 -14.21 -1.45
N ALA A 33 1.80 -13.98 -1.78
CA ALA A 33 1.08 -12.77 -1.39
C ALA A 33 0.85 -12.86 0.12
N GLU A 34 1.81 -12.35 0.90
CA GLU A 34 1.64 -12.18 2.32
C GLU A 34 0.33 -11.40 2.57
N PRO A 35 -0.46 -11.78 3.59
CA PRO A 35 -1.71 -11.09 3.89
C PRO A 35 -1.40 -9.62 4.12
N THR A 36 -1.92 -8.76 3.24
CA THR A 36 -1.58 -7.34 3.28
C THR A 36 -2.20 -6.72 4.52
N GLU A 37 -1.37 -6.48 5.53
CA GLU A 37 -1.78 -5.92 6.83
C GLU A 37 -2.48 -4.57 6.63
N VAL A 38 -3.68 -4.42 7.19
CA VAL A 38 -4.41 -3.14 7.16
C VAL A 38 -3.90 -2.28 8.32
N ILE A 39 -3.30 -1.13 8.00
CA ILE A 39 -2.74 -0.21 9.01
C ILE A 39 -3.81 0.72 9.58
N CYS A 40 -4.68 1.24 8.71
CA CYS A 40 -5.81 2.07 9.14
C CYS A 40 -6.91 2.13 8.07
N THR A 41 -8.04 2.72 8.44
CA THR A 41 -9.18 2.94 7.55
C THR A 41 -9.54 4.43 7.53
N VAL A 42 -9.75 4.99 6.34
CA VAL A 42 -10.09 6.40 6.11
C VAL A 42 -11.38 6.45 5.29
N ASN A 43 -12.49 6.89 5.90
CA ASN A 43 -13.82 6.98 5.27
C ASN A 43 -14.27 5.69 4.55
N GLY A 44 -13.91 4.52 5.10
CA GLY A 44 -14.24 3.21 4.53
C GLY A 44 -13.19 2.63 3.59
N GLU A 45 -12.20 3.41 3.15
CA GLU A 45 -11.06 2.90 2.39
C GLU A 45 -9.96 2.39 3.32
N ARG A 46 -9.40 1.23 2.99
CA ARG A 46 -8.33 0.59 3.75
C ARG A 46 -6.98 1.05 3.24
N ILE A 47 -6.12 1.51 4.15
CA ILE A 47 -4.70 1.77 3.86
C ILE A 47 -3.89 0.56 4.32
N LEU A 48 -3.26 -0.10 3.36
CA LEU A 48 -2.46 -1.30 3.56
C LEU A 48 -1.02 -0.94 3.94
N ARG A 49 -0.35 -1.82 4.69
CA ARG A 49 1.05 -1.63 5.10
C ARG A 49 1.97 -1.41 3.92
N GLN A 50 1.82 -2.22 2.87
CA GLN A 50 2.59 -2.08 1.64
C GLN A 50 2.46 -0.68 1.04
N GLN A 51 1.25 -0.09 1.04
CA GLN A 51 1.03 1.27 0.52
C GLN A 51 1.78 2.32 1.34
N VAL A 52 1.91 2.11 2.65
CA VAL A 52 2.70 2.99 3.52
C VAL A 52 4.19 2.82 3.23
N GLU A 53 4.66 1.59 3.10
CA GLU A 53 6.07 1.27 2.85
C GLU A 53 6.53 1.77 1.46
N GLU A 54 5.68 1.69 0.43
CA GLU A 54 5.95 2.25 -0.91
C GLU A 54 6.16 3.76 -0.91
N ARG A 55 5.61 4.48 0.08
CA ARG A 55 5.76 5.93 0.24
C ARG A 55 6.97 6.32 1.10
N MET A 56 7.66 5.35 1.69
CA MET A 56 8.88 5.62 2.43
C MET A 56 10.01 5.99 1.47
N PRO A 57 10.85 6.99 1.79
CA PRO A 57 11.97 7.35 0.91
C PRO A 57 12.93 6.16 0.74
N PRO A 58 13.22 5.70 -0.49
CA PRO A 58 14.02 4.50 -0.72
C PRO A 58 15.43 4.62 -0.16
N ALA A 59 16.01 5.83 -0.19
CA ALA A 59 17.31 6.12 0.41
C ALA A 59 17.33 5.92 1.94
N ILE A 60 16.22 6.15 2.63
CA ILE A 60 16.12 5.92 4.07
C ILE A 60 15.96 4.43 4.36
N VAL A 61 15.13 3.73 3.60
CA VAL A 61 14.97 2.26 3.72
C VAL A 61 16.31 1.55 3.53
N ALA A 62 17.08 1.93 2.50
CA ALA A 62 18.42 1.39 2.28
C ALA A 62 19.36 1.65 3.49
N LYS A 63 19.34 2.86 4.06
CA LYS A 63 20.13 3.18 5.26
C LYS A 63 19.73 2.33 6.47
N LEU A 64 18.45 2.04 6.68
CA LEU A 64 17.99 1.18 7.78
C LEU A 64 18.53 -0.24 7.63
N ILE A 65 18.52 -0.80 6.41
CA ILE A 65 19.12 -2.10 6.11
C ILE A 65 20.63 -2.10 6.39
N ASP A 66 21.32 -1.03 5.99
CA ASP A 66 22.76 -0.89 6.24
C ASP A 66 23.08 -0.76 7.72
N VAL A 67 22.27 -0.02 8.50
CA VAL A 67 22.42 0.07 9.96
C VAL A 67 22.29 -1.30 10.60
N ARG A 68 21.27 -2.09 10.23
CA ARG A 68 21.10 -3.47 10.73
C ARG A 68 22.35 -4.31 10.47
N ARG A 69 22.83 -4.32 9.23
CA ARG A 69 24.03 -5.07 8.82
C ARG A 69 25.26 -4.65 9.63
N ARG A 70 25.46 -3.36 9.85
CA ARG A 70 26.59 -2.84 10.63
C ARG A 70 26.50 -3.25 12.10
N LEU A 71 25.32 -3.21 12.70
CA LEU A 71 25.12 -3.63 14.10
C LEU A 71 25.44 -5.11 14.29
N ILE A 72 24.98 -5.96 13.37
CA ILE A 72 25.32 -7.40 13.39
C ILE A 72 26.83 -7.59 13.21
N ALA A 73 27.46 -6.86 12.29
CA ALA A 73 28.90 -6.96 12.03
C ALA A 73 29.77 -6.57 13.23
N VAL A 74 29.29 -5.67 14.10
CA VAL A 74 29.98 -5.32 15.36
C VAL A 74 29.62 -6.24 16.54
N GLY A 75 28.94 -7.37 16.26
CA GLY A 75 28.66 -8.42 17.24
C GLY A 75 27.36 -8.27 18.01
N ARG A 76 26.44 -7.38 17.59
CA ARG A 76 25.09 -7.32 18.17
C ARG A 76 24.27 -8.53 17.75
N SER A 77 23.37 -8.97 18.62
CA SER A 77 22.40 -10.01 18.26
C SER A 77 21.44 -9.49 17.19
N GLU A 78 20.85 -10.42 16.44
CA GLU A 78 19.86 -10.09 15.43
C GLU A 78 18.67 -9.31 16.02
N ALA A 79 18.22 -9.70 17.22
CA ALA A 79 17.12 -9.04 17.92
C ALA A 79 17.48 -7.61 18.33
N GLU A 80 18.67 -7.38 18.93
CA GLU A 80 19.12 -6.03 19.30
C GLU A 80 19.30 -5.12 18.08
N ALA A 81 19.81 -5.67 16.97
CA ALA A 81 19.95 -4.93 15.73
C ALA A 81 18.59 -4.56 15.13
N GLN A 82 17.62 -5.47 15.19
CA GLN A 82 16.26 -5.22 14.71
C GLN A 82 15.54 -4.18 15.58
N ASP A 83 15.64 -4.26 16.90
CA ASP A 83 15.04 -3.28 17.81
C ASP A 83 15.56 -1.86 17.54
N ALA A 84 16.87 -1.71 17.30
CA ALA A 84 17.48 -0.44 16.95
C ALA A 84 16.96 0.11 15.60
N VAL A 85 16.74 -0.78 14.63
CA VAL A 85 16.17 -0.42 13.32
C VAL A 85 14.71 -0.03 13.46
N ASP A 86 13.92 -0.75 14.26
CA ASP A 86 12.50 -0.48 14.48
C ASP A 86 12.26 0.89 15.13
N LEU A 87 13.14 1.28 16.07
CA LEU A 87 13.17 2.62 16.65
C LEU A 87 13.36 3.72 15.59
N LEU A 88 14.24 3.48 14.61
CA LEU A 88 14.51 4.42 13.52
C LEU A 88 13.42 4.36 12.42
N HIS A 89 12.82 3.20 12.23
CA HIS A 89 11.75 2.96 11.25
C HIS A 89 10.47 3.70 11.63
N GLY A 90 10.09 3.68 12.91
CA GLY A 90 8.81 4.23 13.40
C GLY A 90 8.51 5.68 12.94
N PRO A 91 9.43 6.65 13.11
CA PRO A 91 9.23 8.01 12.63
C PRO A 91 9.00 8.11 11.11
N VAL A 92 9.78 7.36 10.32
CA VAL A 92 9.72 7.36 8.85
C VAL A 92 8.40 6.76 8.38
N PHE A 93 8.02 5.63 8.98
CA PHE A 93 6.74 4.97 8.70
C PHE A 93 5.56 5.87 9.03
N ARG A 94 5.57 6.55 10.18
CA ARG A 94 4.52 7.52 10.55
C ARG A 94 4.41 8.67 9.56
N GLN A 95 5.53 9.15 9.02
CA GLN A 95 5.50 10.19 7.99
C GLN A 95 4.90 9.67 6.69
N ALA A 96 5.30 8.49 6.23
CA ALA A 96 4.73 7.86 5.05
C ALA A 96 3.23 7.56 5.21
N LEU A 97 2.80 7.17 6.41
CA LEU A 97 1.38 6.95 6.73
C LEU A 97 0.57 8.25 6.61
N ARG A 98 1.11 9.39 7.10
CA ARG A 98 0.43 10.69 6.93
C ARG A 98 0.28 11.07 5.46
N LEU A 99 1.29 10.77 4.63
CA LEU A 99 1.21 10.98 3.19
C LEU A 99 0.12 10.10 2.56
N ALA A 100 0.11 8.81 2.89
CA ALA A 100 -0.91 7.87 2.42
C ALA A 100 -2.34 8.32 2.78
N VAL A 101 -2.55 8.75 4.03
CA VAL A 101 -3.84 9.28 4.50
C VAL A 101 -4.22 10.54 3.74
N ARG A 102 -3.28 11.48 3.55
CA ARG A 102 -3.54 12.72 2.83
C ARG A 102 -3.93 12.47 1.37
N GLU A 103 -3.19 11.60 0.68
CA GLU A 103 -3.48 11.23 -0.70
C GLU A 103 -4.84 10.54 -0.81
N CYS A 104 -5.15 9.63 0.11
CA CYS A 104 -6.45 8.98 0.20
C CYS A 104 -7.59 10.01 0.30
N LEU A 105 -7.49 10.98 1.21
CA LEU A 105 -8.48 12.06 1.35
C LEU A 105 -8.57 12.92 0.08
N MET A 106 -7.44 13.28 -0.53
CA MET A 106 -7.43 14.07 -1.77
C MET A 106 -8.08 13.32 -2.93
N LEU A 107 -7.85 12.02 -3.06
CA LEU A 107 -8.46 11.18 -4.09
C LEU A 107 -9.96 10.99 -3.86
N GLN A 108 -10.39 10.86 -2.61
CA GLN A 108 -11.81 10.81 -2.26
C GLN A 108 -12.53 12.11 -2.63
N GLU A 109 -11.94 13.26 -2.29
CA GLU A 109 -12.47 14.58 -2.66
C GLU A 109 -12.52 14.75 -4.19
N ALA A 110 -11.44 14.38 -4.89
CA ALA A 110 -11.41 14.46 -6.35
C ALA A 110 -12.52 13.63 -7.01
N ARG A 111 -12.81 12.43 -6.49
CA ARG A 111 -13.92 11.60 -6.95
C ARG A 111 -15.28 12.24 -6.67
N GLN A 112 -15.46 12.87 -5.52
CA GLN A 112 -16.70 13.60 -5.20
C GLN A 112 -16.92 14.80 -6.13
N GLN A 113 -15.84 15.50 -6.49
CA GLN A 113 -15.86 16.62 -7.43
C GLN A 113 -15.94 16.18 -8.90
N GLY A 114 -15.93 14.88 -9.20
CA GLY A 114 -15.96 14.37 -10.56
C GLY A 114 -14.69 14.63 -11.37
N LEU A 115 -13.56 14.90 -10.70
CA LEU A 115 -12.26 15.04 -11.35
C LEU A 115 -11.79 13.68 -11.85
N GLN A 116 -11.73 13.53 -13.18
CA GLN A 116 -11.20 12.34 -13.84
C GLN A 116 -9.99 12.73 -14.68
N VAL A 117 -8.87 12.03 -14.50
CA VAL A 117 -7.77 12.10 -15.46
C VAL A 117 -8.10 11.11 -16.57
N GLY A 118 -8.56 11.63 -17.71
CA GLY A 118 -8.79 10.80 -18.89
C GLY A 118 -7.47 10.26 -19.44
N GLU A 119 -7.52 9.02 -19.93
CA GLU A 119 -6.42 8.33 -20.65
C GLU A 119 -5.70 9.21 -21.70
N PRO A 120 -6.39 9.98 -22.57
CA PRO A 120 -5.71 10.84 -23.55
C PRO A 120 -4.93 11.99 -22.91
N ALA A 121 -5.43 12.58 -21.81
CA ALA A 121 -4.75 13.67 -21.12
C ALA A 121 -3.48 13.20 -20.39
N PHE A 122 -3.50 11.96 -19.87
CA PHE A 122 -2.31 11.33 -19.28
C PHE A 122 -1.28 10.99 -20.36
N SER A 123 -1.71 10.40 -21.48
CA SER A 123 -0.82 10.03 -22.59
C SER A 123 -0.14 11.26 -23.20
N GLU A 124 -0.86 12.36 -23.45
CA GLU A 124 -0.25 13.59 -23.97
C GLU A 124 0.77 14.22 -23.01
N ALA A 125 0.48 14.22 -21.70
CA ALA A 125 1.41 14.74 -20.70
C ALA A 125 2.67 13.87 -20.60
N PHE A 126 2.50 12.54 -20.61
CA PHE A 126 3.59 11.58 -20.60
C PHE A 126 4.49 11.70 -21.83
N GLU A 127 3.91 11.75 -23.04
CA GLU A 127 4.67 11.88 -24.29
C GLU A 127 5.47 13.19 -24.32
N ARG A 128 4.91 14.30 -23.81
CA ARG A 128 5.65 15.57 -23.70
C ARG A 128 6.84 15.48 -22.76
N GLU A 129 6.69 14.87 -21.59
CA GLU A 129 7.81 14.66 -20.66
C GLU A 129 8.85 13.69 -21.20
N TRP A 130 8.42 12.64 -21.89
CA TRP A 130 9.28 11.65 -22.51
C TRP A 130 10.16 12.25 -23.62
N GLU A 131 9.58 13.08 -24.50
CA GLU A 131 10.33 13.79 -25.53
C GLU A 131 11.29 14.83 -24.92
N ALA A 132 10.89 15.52 -23.85
CA ALA A 132 11.78 16.45 -23.13
C ALA A 132 12.98 15.75 -22.47
N LEU A 133 12.81 14.50 -22.01
CA LEU A 133 13.90 13.68 -21.46
C LEU A 133 14.84 13.15 -22.54
N LYS A 134 14.34 12.81 -23.73
CA LYS A 134 15.20 12.40 -24.86
C LYS A 134 16.05 13.53 -25.42
N ALA A 135 15.58 14.77 -25.33
CA ALA A 135 16.29 15.94 -25.84
C ALA A 135 17.42 16.44 -24.92
N ARG A 136 17.64 15.79 -23.77
CA ARG A 136 18.72 16.05 -22.81
C ARG A 136 19.83 15.03 -22.93
#